data_AF-A0A3P7E2S3-F1
#
_entry.id   AF-A0A3P7E2S3-F1
#
_cell.length_a   1.000
_cell.length_b   1.000
_cell.length_c   1.000
_cell.angle_alpha   90.00
_cell.angle_beta   90.00
_cell.angle_gamma   90.00
#
_symmetry.space_group_name_H-M   'P 1'
#
loop_
_entity.id
_entity.type
_entity.pdbx_description
1 polymer ?
#
loop_
_entity_poly.entity_id
_entity_poly.type
_entity_poly.pdbx_seq_one_letter_code
_entity_poly.pdbx_strand_id
1 'polypeptide(L)'
;MSDSATCSKSYQEFVKFGKFFTTRLVQALVQSRLGQLIVQSCSVSPDPTDWFSVRIDELGEVAAQLRTSVTKYPPNTNCFTLDFLLHTADGDVLPLE
;
A
#
# COMPACT_ATOMS: atom_id res chain seq x y z
N MET A 1 -20.73 -20.35 -21.74
CA MET A 1 -20.54 -18.89 -21.68
C MET A 1 -20.43 -18.34 -20.26
N SER A 2 -20.74 -19.12 -19.22
CA SER A 2 -20.56 -18.74 -17.80
C SER A 2 -19.10 -18.58 -17.39
N ASP A 3 -18.22 -19.45 -17.90
CA ASP A 3 -16.89 -19.63 -17.30
C ASP A 3 -15.93 -18.47 -17.62
N SER A 4 -16.05 -17.87 -18.80
CA SER A 4 -15.26 -16.68 -19.17
C SER A 4 -15.66 -15.45 -18.34
N ALA A 5 -16.96 -15.27 -18.07
CA ALA A 5 -17.45 -14.18 -17.24
C ALA A 5 -17.02 -14.33 -15.78
N THR A 6 -17.06 -15.55 -15.24
CA THR A 6 -16.57 -15.85 -13.88
C THR A 6 -15.06 -15.61 -13.79
N CYS A 7 -14.28 -16.08 -14.77
CA CYS A 7 -12.83 -15.85 -14.83
C CYS A 7 -12.50 -14.35 -14.85
N SER A 8 -13.23 -13.56 -15.65
CA SER A 8 -13.06 -12.11 -15.71
C SER A 8 -13.34 -11.43 -14.37
N LYS A 9 -14.43 -11.81 -13.68
CA LYS A 9 -14.75 -11.26 -12.34
C LYS A 9 -13.68 -11.61 -11.31
N SER A 10 -13.26 -12.87 -11.24
CA SER A 10 -12.19 -13.31 -10.33
C SER A 10 -10.88 -12.57 -10.58
N TYR A 11 -10.54 -12.33 -11.86
CA TYR A 11 -9.36 -11.54 -12.21
C TYR A 11 -9.48 -10.08 -11.76
N GLN A 12 -10.64 -9.44 -11.93
CA GLN A 12 -10.85 -8.06 -11.47
C GLN A 12 -10.76 -7.93 -9.95
N GLU A 13 -11.31 -8.89 -9.20
CA GLU A 13 -11.12 -8.92 -7.75
C GLU A 13 -9.65 -9.13 -7.38
N PHE A 14 -8.93 -10.03 -8.07
CA PHE A 14 -7.50 -10.21 -7.85
C PHE A 14 -6.69 -8.92 -8.10
N VAL A 15 -6.99 -8.18 -9.18
CA VAL A 15 -6.38 -6.87 -9.46
C VAL A 15 -6.68 -5.87 -8.34
N LYS A 16 -7.92 -5.87 -7.82
CA LYS A 16 -8.33 -5.02 -6.70
C LYS A 16 -7.55 -5.36 -5.42
N PHE A 17 -7.42 -6.65 -5.09
CA PHE A 17 -6.59 -7.10 -3.97
C PHE A 17 -5.14 -6.66 -4.13
N GLY A 18 -4.54 -6.83 -5.31
CA GLY A 18 -3.17 -6.39 -5.58
C GLY A 18 -2.98 -4.88 -5.35
N LYS A 19 -3.92 -4.05 -5.83
CA LYS A 19 -3.92 -2.60 -5.57
C LYS A 19 -3.96 -2.29 -4.07
N PHE A 20 -4.93 -2.84 -3.33
CA PHE A 20 -5.06 -2.53 -1.90
C PHE A 20 -3.93 -3.10 -1.05
N PHE A 21 -3.38 -4.25 -1.44
CA PHE A 21 -2.19 -4.80 -0.81
C PHE A 21 -1.01 -3.83 -0.93
N THR A 22 -0.71 -3.37 -2.14
CA THR A 22 0.38 -2.42 -2.37
C THR A 22 0.16 -1.11 -1.61
N THR A 23 -1.05 -0.53 -1.64
CA THR A 23 -1.29 0.74 -0.92
C THR A 23 -1.16 0.58 0.60
N ARG A 24 -1.64 -0.54 1.17
CA ARG A 24 -1.51 -0.83 2.61
C ARG A 24 -0.06 -1.16 2.99
N LEU A 25 0.68 -1.85 2.14
CA LEU A 25 2.12 -2.11 2.31
C LEU A 25 2.89 -0.80 2.43
N VAL A 26 2.68 0.14 1.50
CA VAL A 26 3.36 1.44 1.55
C VAL A 26 3.00 2.23 2.80
N GLN A 27 1.73 2.25 3.20
CA GLN A 27 1.29 2.90 4.45
C GLN A 27 2.01 2.32 5.67
N ALA A 28 2.05 0.99 5.79
CA ALA A 28 2.74 0.31 6.88
C ALA A 28 4.25 0.59 6.90
N LEU A 29 4.91 0.53 5.74
CA LEU A 29 6.34 0.78 5.63
C LEU A 29 6.69 2.24 5.94
N VAL A 30 5.96 3.22 5.41
CA VAL A 30 6.20 4.64 5.74
C VAL A 30 6.00 4.88 7.23
N GLN A 31 4.91 4.37 7.81
CA GLN A 31 4.65 4.50 9.25
C GLN A 31 5.76 3.90 10.11
N SER A 32 6.35 2.78 9.69
CA SER A 32 7.48 2.15 10.40
C SER A 32 8.75 3.03 10.43
N ARG A 33 8.85 4.03 9.54
CA ARG A 33 10.00 4.95 9.43
C ARG A 33 9.76 6.32 10.06
N LEU A 34 8.57 6.58 10.62
CA LEU A 34 8.26 7.83 11.31
C LEU A 34 8.99 8.00 12.65
N GLY A 35 9.68 6.98 13.14
CA GLY A 35 10.41 7.02 14.42
C GLY A 35 9.49 7.00 15.66
N GLN A 36 8.22 6.66 15.47
CA GLN A 36 7.21 6.59 16.54
C GLN A 36 6.61 5.18 16.60
N LEU A 37 6.21 4.77 17.80
CA LEU A 37 5.47 3.52 17.97
C LEU A 37 4.04 3.70 17.45
N ILE A 38 3.65 2.86 16.49
CA ILE A 38 2.28 2.80 15.99
C ILE A 38 1.53 1.69 16.73
N VAL A 39 0.45 2.04 17.40
CA VAL A 39 -0.40 1.11 18.15
C VAL A 39 -1.81 1.18 17.60
N GLN A 40 -2.33 0.03 17.16
CA GLN A 40 -3.70 -0.11 16.67
C GLN A 40 -4.49 -1.03 17.59
N SER A 41 -5.73 -0.66 17.88
CA SER A 41 -6.63 -1.50 18.69
C SER A 41 -7.36 -2.51 17.82
N CYS A 42 -7.49 -3.74 18.30
CA CYS A 42 -8.35 -4.74 17.67
C CYS A 42 -9.82 -4.34 17.84
N SER A 43 -10.64 -4.65 16.83
CA SER A 43 -12.08 -4.44 16.88
C SER A 43 -12.83 -5.72 16.53
N VAL A 44 -13.88 -6.03 17.29
CA VAL A 44 -14.86 -7.09 16.94
C VAL A 44 -15.80 -6.65 15.81
N SER A 45 -15.80 -5.36 15.50
CA SER A 45 -16.55 -4.75 14.39
C SER A 45 -15.53 -4.00 13.52
N PRO A 46 -14.79 -4.71 12.63
CA PRO A 46 -13.75 -4.10 11.80
C PRO A 46 -14.36 -3.10 10.82
N ASP A 47 -13.59 -2.08 10.46
CA ASP A 47 -14.02 -1.14 9.44
C ASP A 47 -14.00 -1.85 8.07
N PRO A 48 -15.01 -1.71 7.20
CA PRO A 48 -14.99 -2.28 5.85
C PRO A 48 -13.77 -1.86 4.99
N THR A 49 -13.06 -0.80 5.39
CA THR A 49 -11.83 -0.31 4.77
C THR A 49 -10.55 -0.96 5.32
N ASP A 50 -10.65 -1.78 6.38
CA ASP A 50 -9.55 -2.58 6.95
C ASP A 50 -9.25 -3.79 6.06
N TRP A 51 -8.63 -3.51 4.91
CA TRP A 51 -8.19 -4.54 3.99
C TRP A 51 -7.28 -5.57 4.68
N PHE A 52 -7.49 -6.85 4.35
CA PHE A 52 -6.76 -7.99 4.92
C PHE A 52 -6.96 -8.19 6.42
N SER A 53 -8.02 -7.62 6.99
CA SER A 53 -8.32 -7.67 8.42
C SER A 53 -7.21 -7.05 9.28
N VAL A 54 -6.45 -6.10 8.72
CA VAL A 54 -5.41 -5.36 9.42
C VAL A 54 -5.76 -3.87 9.39
N ARG A 55 -5.90 -3.29 10.58
CA ARG A 55 -6.14 -1.86 10.74
C ARG A 55 -4.84 -1.09 10.50
N ILE A 56 -4.85 -0.21 9.51
CA ILE A 56 -3.75 0.70 9.18
C ILE A 56 -4.37 2.06 8.91
N ASP A 57 -4.10 3.03 9.79
CA ASP A 57 -4.56 4.40 9.59
C ASP A 57 -3.90 4.98 8.33
N GLU A 58 -4.67 5.62 7.45
CA GLU A 58 -4.14 6.08 6.17
C GLU A 58 -3.55 7.50 6.29
N LEU A 59 -2.25 7.65 6.01
CA LEU A 59 -1.63 8.95 5.89
C LEU A 59 -2.06 9.59 4.56
N GLY A 60 -2.77 10.71 4.63
CA GLY A 60 -3.35 11.38 3.46
C GLY A 60 -2.31 11.84 2.44
N GLU A 61 -1.12 12.27 2.90
CA GLU A 61 0.01 12.66 2.06
C GLU A 61 0.60 11.48 1.27
N VAL A 62 0.76 10.33 1.93
CA VAL A 62 1.23 9.09 1.30
C VAL A 62 0.20 8.60 0.28
N ALA A 63 -1.10 8.68 0.63
CA ALA A 63 -2.17 8.32 -0.29
C ALA A 63 -2.22 9.25 -1.52
N ALA A 64 -1.99 10.55 -1.33
CA ALA A 64 -1.90 11.51 -2.43
C ALA A 64 -0.70 11.21 -3.32
N GLN A 65 0.47 10.93 -2.75
CA GLN A 65 1.67 10.59 -3.49
C GLN A 65 1.50 9.30 -4.30
N LEU A 66 0.87 8.26 -3.74
CA LEU A 66 0.57 7.03 -4.47
C LEU A 66 -0.37 7.28 -5.67
N ARG A 67 -1.35 8.18 -5.53
CA ARG A 67 -2.26 8.54 -6.63
C ARG A 67 -1.55 9.30 -7.75
N THR A 68 -0.51 10.08 -7.43
CA THR A 68 0.22 10.88 -8.43
C THR A 68 1.36 10.10 -9.08
N SER A 69 2.08 9.25 -8.33
CA SER A 69 3.28 8.55 -8.83
C SER A 69 3.00 7.17 -9.41
N VAL A 70 1.93 6.48 -8.98
CA VAL A 70 1.68 5.08 -9.35
C VAL A 70 0.48 4.98 -10.29
N THR A 71 0.75 4.66 -11.56
CA THR A 71 -0.30 4.47 -12.59
C THR A 71 -0.76 3.02 -12.72
N LYS A 72 0.08 2.05 -12.29
CA LYS A 72 -0.21 0.61 -12.36
C LYS A 72 0.18 -0.07 -11.07
N TYR A 73 -0.70 -0.95 -10.59
CA TYR A 73 -0.48 -1.78 -9.41
C TYR A 73 -0.34 -3.24 -9.84
N PRO A 74 0.37 -4.09 -9.07
CA PRO A 74 0.34 -5.54 -9.27
C PRO A 74 -1.11 -6.05 -9.33
N PRO A 75 -1.44 -7.01 -10.20
CA PRO A 75 -0.55 -7.76 -11.11
C PRO A 75 -0.26 -7.07 -12.45
N ASN A 76 -0.76 -5.85 -12.69
CA ASN A 76 -0.61 -5.15 -13.97
C ASN A 76 0.78 -4.50 -14.17
N THR A 77 1.66 -4.62 -13.18
CA THR A 77 3.09 -4.31 -13.25
C THR A 77 3.87 -5.45 -12.61
N ASN A 78 5.06 -5.74 -13.14
CA ASN A 78 5.94 -6.80 -12.65
C ASN A 78 6.82 -6.34 -11.47
N CYS A 79 6.94 -5.03 -11.28
CA CYS A 79 7.77 -4.44 -10.24
C CYS A 79 7.08 -3.22 -9.64
N PHE A 80 7.24 -3.08 -8.33
CA PHE A 80 6.86 -1.92 -7.54
C PHE A 80 8.00 -1.66 -6.55
N THR A 81 8.55 -0.45 -6.58
CA THR A 81 9.70 -0.07 -5.75
C THR A 81 9.29 1.05 -4.80
N LEU A 82 9.77 0.97 -3.56
CA LEU A 82 9.65 2.01 -2.55
C LEU A 82 11.03 2.22 -1.94
N ASP A 83 11.65 3.35 -2.23
CA ASP A 83 12.99 3.67 -1.73
C ASP A 83 12.90 4.54 -0.47
N PHE A 84 13.66 4.19 0.56
CA PHE A 84 13.85 5.00 1.76
C PHE A 84 15.21 5.70 1.68
N LEU A 85 15.16 7.03 1.55
CA LEU A 85 16.35 7.87 1.42
C LEU A 85 16.58 8.68 2.71
N LEU A 86 17.82 8.72 3.18
CA LEU A 86 18.27 9.64 4.21
C LEU A 86 18.86 10.90 3.57
N HIS A 87 18.29 12.05 3.91
CA HIS A 87 18.83 13.35 3.54
C HIS A 87 19.64 13.92 4.72
N THR A 88 20.91 14.23 4.50
CA THR A 88 21.78 14.82 5.53
C THR A 88 21.71 16.35 5.52
N ALA A 89 22.14 16.98 6.61
CA ALA A 89 22.20 18.45 6.70
C ALA A 89 23.20 19.07 5.70
N ASP A 90 24.20 18.30 5.27
CA ASP A 90 25.21 18.71 4.29
C ASP A 90 24.70 18.61 2.84
N GLY A 91 23.46 18.11 2.64
CA GLY A 91 22.83 17.96 1.33
C GLY A 91 23.08 16.62 0.66
N ASP A 92 23.76 15.69 1.34
CA ASP A 92 23.97 14.34 0.81
C ASP A 92 22.68 13.51 0.88
N VAL A 93 22.57 12.56 -0.04
CA VAL A 93 21.47 11.59 -0.10
C VAL A 93 22.04 10.19 0.00
N LEU A 94 21.58 9.43 0.99
CA LEU A 94 21.97 8.05 1.20
C LEU A 94 20.74 7.12 1.07
N PRO A 95 20.70 6.23 0.08
CA PRO A 95 19.69 5.17 0.01
C PRO A 95 19.90 4.17 1.15
N LEU A 96 18.84 3.89 1.90
CA LEU A 96 18.87 2.93 3.01
C LEU A 96 18.30 1.57 2.60
N GLU A 97 17.08 1.57 2.05
CA GLU A 97 16.31 0.39 1.67
C GLU A 97 15.49 0.65 0.40
#